data_AF-A0A3N6P2C1-F1
#
_entry.id   AF-A0A3N6P2C1-F1
#
_cell.length_a   1.000
_cell.length_b   1.000
_cell.length_c   1.000
_cell.angle_alpha   90.00
_cell.angle_beta   90.00
_cell.angle_gamma   90.00
#
_symmetry.space_group_name_H-M   'P 1'
#
loop_
_entity.id
_entity.type
_entity.pdbx_description
1 polymer ?
#
loop_
_entity_poly.entity_id
_entity_poly.type
_entity_poly.pdbx_seq_one_letter_code
_entity_poly.pdbx_strand_id
1 'polypeptide(L)'
;MSARTQVTLDPETRRRAQAKAAEQKISFAEYVRRLVINDLGEAERKLDISTVFDLADDGEETDIASRKDEMIAEAILDTHSSGRGRKTTKLKLKSRRR
;
A
#
# COMPACT_ATOMS: atom_id res chain seq x y z
N MET A 1 -23.51 -21.79 -0.65
CA MET A 1 -23.33 -23.23 -0.98
C MET A 1 -22.63 -23.35 -2.32
N SER A 2 -21.73 -24.31 -2.51
CA SER A 2 -21.10 -24.54 -3.82
C SER A 2 -21.92 -25.56 -4.62
N ALA A 3 -22.20 -25.24 -5.89
CA ALA A 3 -22.77 -26.17 -6.85
C ALA A 3 -21.65 -26.98 -7.53
N ARG A 4 -21.88 -28.27 -7.76
CA ARG A 4 -20.94 -29.14 -8.49
C ARG A 4 -21.23 -29.04 -9.98
N THR A 5 -20.23 -28.65 -10.76
CA THR A 5 -20.29 -28.61 -12.23
C THR A 5 -19.16 -29.44 -12.81
N GLN A 6 -19.46 -30.25 -13.84
CA GLN A 6 -18.46 -30.98 -14.60
C GLN A 6 -18.19 -30.26 -15.91
N VAL A 7 -16.92 -29.95 -16.18
CA VAL A 7 -16.47 -29.25 -17.38
C VAL A 7 -15.44 -30.12 -18.08
N THR A 8 -15.62 -30.33 -19.39
CA THR A 8 -14.66 -31.06 -20.22
C THR A 8 -13.73 -30.07 -20.89
N LEU A 9 -12.42 -30.31 -20.81
CA LEU A 9 -11.38 -29.55 -21.49
C LEU A 9 -10.61 -30.49 -22.41
N ASP A 10 -10.15 -29.97 -23.55
CA ASP A 10 -9.20 -30.73 -24.36
C ASP A 10 -7.89 -30.99 -23.57
N PRO A 11 -7.15 -32.06 -23.91
CA PRO A 11 -5.97 -32.45 -23.17
C PRO A 11 -4.88 -31.37 -23.10
N GLU A 12 -4.71 -30.57 -24.16
CA GLU A 12 -3.70 -29.52 -24.20
C GLU A 12 -4.06 -28.37 -23.28
N THR A 13 -5.30 -27.87 -23.35
CA THR A 13 -5.80 -26.80 -22.48
C THR A 13 -5.73 -27.23 -21.03
N ARG A 14 -6.11 -28.47 -20.71
CA ARG A 14 -5.99 -29.01 -19.35
C ARG A 14 -4.54 -28.99 -18.87
N ARG A 15 -3.59 -29.44 -19.71
CA ARG A 15 -2.16 -29.45 -19.37
C ARG A 15 -1.62 -28.04 -19.13
N ARG A 16 -1.94 -27.09 -20.01
CA ARG A 16 -1.50 -25.68 -19.89
C ARG A 16 -2.09 -25.02 -18.64
N ALA A 17 -3.36 -25.28 -18.34
CA ALA A 17 -4.01 -24.74 -17.15
C ALA A 17 -3.45 -25.35 -15.85
N GLN A 18 -3.11 -26.65 -15.84
CA GLN A 18 -2.41 -27.27 -14.70
C GLN A 18 -1.00 -26.69 -14.50
N ALA A 19 -0.25 -26.45 -15.58
CA ALA A 19 1.05 -25.79 -15.50
C ALA A 19 0.95 -24.38 -14.90
N LYS A 20 0.00 -23.55 -15.38
CA LYS A 20 -0.26 -22.22 -14.81
C LYS A 20 -0.69 -22.25 -13.35
N ALA A 21 -1.49 -23.25 -12.94
CA ALA A 21 -1.87 -23.43 -11.55
C ALA A 21 -0.66 -23.78 -10.67
N ALA A 22 0.24 -24.63 -11.17
CA ALA A 22 1.48 -25.01 -10.49
C ALA A 22 2.44 -23.82 -10.35
N GLU A 23 2.60 -23.00 -11.40
CA GLU A 23 3.38 -21.75 -11.36
C GLU A 23 2.87 -20.81 -10.26
N GLN A 24 1.55 -20.70 -10.10
CA GLN A 24 0.90 -19.91 -9.07
C GLN A 24 0.82 -20.61 -7.69
N LYS A 25 1.31 -21.85 -7.57
CA LYS A 25 1.24 -22.68 -6.35
C LYS A 25 -0.18 -22.86 -5.81
N ILE A 26 -1.18 -22.90 -6.70
CA ILE A 26 -2.60 -23.12 -6.36
C ILE A 26 -3.11 -24.41 -6.98
N SER A 27 -4.23 -24.92 -6.46
CA SER A 27 -4.90 -26.07 -7.08
C SER A 27 -5.49 -25.70 -8.44
N PHE A 28 -5.62 -26.68 -9.34
CA PHE A 28 -6.28 -26.50 -10.63
C PHE A 28 -7.72 -25.97 -10.50
N ALA A 29 -8.47 -26.49 -9.53
CA ALA A 29 -9.84 -26.03 -9.27
C ALA A 29 -9.87 -24.55 -8.84
N GLU A 30 -8.89 -24.10 -8.07
CA GLU A 30 -8.77 -22.70 -7.67
C GLU A 30 -8.38 -21.80 -8.84
N TYR A 31 -7.48 -22.26 -9.71
CA TYR A 31 -7.14 -21.55 -10.94
C TYR A 31 -8.37 -21.34 -11.82
N VAL A 32 -9.19 -22.38 -12.02
CA VAL A 32 -10.43 -22.29 -12.81
C VAL A 32 -11.43 -21.34 -12.15
N ARG A 33 -11.61 -21.40 -10.82
CA ARG A 33 -12.49 -20.46 -10.10
C ARG A 33 -12.06 -19.01 -10.30
N ARG A 34 -10.77 -18.70 -10.12
CA ARG A 34 -10.23 -17.34 -10.34
C ARG A 34 -10.44 -16.87 -11.77
N LEU A 35 -10.25 -17.75 -12.74
CA LEU A 35 -10.45 -17.42 -14.15
C LEU A 35 -11.92 -17.05 -14.42
N VAL A 36 -12.87 -17.81 -13.86
CA VAL A 36 -14.30 -17.50 -13.98
C VAL A 36 -14.66 -16.20 -13.25
N ILE A 37 -14.15 -15.97 -12.03
CA ILE A 37 -14.39 -14.73 -11.27
C ILE A 37 -13.87 -13.51 -12.04
N ASN A 38 -12.65 -13.60 -12.58
CA ASN A 38 -12.03 -12.52 -13.35
C ASN A 38 -12.78 -12.25 -14.65
N ASP A 39 -13.26 -13.29 -15.34
CA ASP A 39 -14.01 -13.18 -16.59
C ASP A 39 -15.41 -12.57 -16.38
N LEU A 40 -16.09 -12.99 -15.31
CA LEU A 40 -17.40 -12.46 -14.93
C LEU A 40 -17.32 -11.04 -14.32
N GLY A 41 -16.12 -10.52 -14.07
CA GLY A 41 -15.91 -9.19 -13.52
C GLY A 41 -16.56 -8.99 -12.15
N GLU A 42 -16.70 -10.05 -11.35
CA GLU A 42 -17.37 -9.92 -10.05
C GLU A 42 -16.50 -9.11 -9.09
N ALA A 43 -17.07 -7.94 -8.76
CA ALA A 43 -16.60 -6.84 -7.93
C ALA A 43 -15.17 -7.03 -7.42
N GLU A 44 -14.24 -6.23 -7.95
CA GLU A 44 -13.11 -5.78 -7.15
C GLU A 44 -13.63 -5.61 -5.72
N ARG A 45 -13.24 -6.51 -4.81
CA ARG A 45 -13.11 -6.08 -3.43
C ARG A 45 -12.16 -4.92 -3.60
N LYS A 46 -12.70 -3.70 -3.55
CA LYS A 46 -11.92 -2.47 -3.38
C LYS A 46 -10.85 -2.89 -2.40
N LEU A 47 -9.65 -3.17 -2.90
CA LEU A 47 -8.49 -3.28 -2.06
C LEU A 47 -8.41 -1.85 -1.60
N ASP A 48 -8.97 -1.63 -0.42
CA ASP A 48 -8.95 -0.33 0.19
C ASP A 48 -7.48 0.06 0.17
N ILE A 49 -7.16 1.14 -0.51
CA ILE A 49 -5.75 1.51 -0.77
C ILE A 49 -5.04 1.71 0.59
N SER A 50 -5.82 1.98 1.63
CA SER A 50 -5.54 1.90 3.07
C SER A 50 -4.87 0.60 3.54
N THR A 51 -5.05 -0.54 2.87
CA THR A 51 -4.40 -1.81 3.24
C THR A 51 -3.04 -1.99 2.55
N VAL A 52 -2.77 -1.28 1.45
CA VAL A 52 -1.51 -1.38 0.70
C VAL A 52 -0.45 -0.43 1.26
N PHE A 53 -0.88 0.72 1.78
CA PHE A 53 -0.03 1.56 2.59
C PHE A 53 -0.39 1.27 4.05
N ASP A 54 0.59 0.83 4.84
CA ASP A 54 0.50 0.76 6.32
C ASP A 54 0.45 2.20 6.89
N LEU A 55 -0.55 2.97 6.45
CA LEU A 55 -0.90 4.27 7.01
C LEU A 55 -1.45 3.94 8.38
N ALA A 56 -0.63 4.15 9.40
CA ALA A 56 -0.99 3.86 10.78
C ALA A 56 -2.39 4.42 11.09
N ASP A 57 -3.31 3.53 11.47
CA ASP A 57 -4.62 3.87 12.05
C ASP A 57 -4.49 4.53 13.44
N ASP A 58 -3.26 4.84 13.88
CA ASP A 58 -2.94 5.40 15.18
C ASP A 58 -2.70 6.91 15.04
N GLY A 59 -3.77 7.70 15.22
CA GLY A 59 -3.75 9.16 15.15
C GLY A 59 -5.13 9.78 14.87
N GLU A 60 -5.25 11.10 15.01
CA GLU A 60 -6.44 11.81 14.58
C GLU A 60 -6.52 11.89 13.05
N GLU A 61 -7.71 11.69 12.51
CA GLU A 61 -7.98 11.78 11.06
C GLU A 61 -7.54 13.16 10.54
N THR A 62 -6.49 13.15 9.72
CA THR A 62 -5.88 14.38 9.20
C THR A 62 -6.20 14.51 7.71
N ASP A 63 -6.98 15.53 7.34
CA ASP A 63 -7.25 15.86 5.94
C ASP A 63 -6.00 16.48 5.29
N ILE A 64 -5.14 15.62 4.75
CA ILE A 64 -3.93 16.01 4.02
C ILE A 64 -4.30 16.73 2.73
N ALA A 65 -5.40 16.37 2.05
CA ALA A 65 -5.71 16.90 0.73
C ALA A 65 -6.02 18.41 0.78
N SER A 66 -6.79 18.84 1.76
CA SER A 66 -7.16 20.25 1.93
C SER A 66 -6.10 21.06 2.67
N ARG A 67 -5.28 20.44 3.53
CA ARG A 67 -4.34 21.14 4.44
C ARG A 67 -2.87 21.00 4.09
N LYS A 68 -2.52 20.32 3.00
CA LYS A 68 -1.14 20.04 2.60
C LYS A 68 -0.23 21.27 2.63
N ASP A 69 -0.69 22.41 2.11
CA ASP A 69 0.12 23.61 1.99
C ASP A 69 0.46 24.20 3.37
N GLU A 70 -0.50 24.22 4.29
CA GLU A 70 -0.31 24.63 5.68
C GLU A 70 0.69 23.70 6.39
N MET A 71 0.49 22.40 6.26
CA MET A 71 1.34 21.38 6.91
C MET A 71 2.79 21.44 6.40
N ILE A 72 2.98 21.65 5.09
CA ILE A 72 4.32 21.84 4.51
C ILE A 72 4.95 23.13 5.03
N ALA A 73 4.19 24.22 5.09
CA ALA A 73 4.69 25.50 5.60
C ALA A 73 5.13 25.40 7.06
N GLU A 74 4.35 24.73 7.90
CA GLU A 74 4.69 24.48 9.31
C GLU A 74 5.96 23.63 9.45
N ALA A 75 6.07 22.53 8.71
CA ALA A 75 7.25 21.67 8.75
C ALA A 75 8.53 22.40 8.32
N ILE A 76 8.43 23.26 7.30
CA ILE A 76 9.52 24.13 6.85
C ILE A 76 9.92 25.10 7.97
N LEU A 77 8.94 25.77 8.59
CA LEU A 77 9.18 26.71 9.69
C LEU A 77 9.85 26.02 10.89
N ASP A 78 9.39 24.83 11.27
CA ASP A 78 9.92 24.10 12.42
C ASP A 78 11.35 23.59 12.17
N THR A 79 11.65 23.16 10.94
CA THR A 79 13.01 22.82 10.51
C THR A 79 13.95 24.05 10.55
N HIS A 80 13.43 25.22 10.18
CA HIS A 80 14.22 26.46 10.19
C HIS A 80 14.38 27.08 11.59
N SER A 81 13.41 26.91 12.49
CA SER A 81 13.45 27.41 13.87
C SER A 81 14.48 26.63 14.71
N SER A 82 14.51 25.30 14.56
CA SER A 82 15.45 24.39 15.21
C SER A 82 16.91 24.60 14.76
N GLY A 83 17.12 25.06 13.52
CA GLY A 83 18.42 25.49 13.01
C GLY A 83 18.93 26.84 13.57
N ARG A 84 18.04 27.75 13.96
CA ARG A 84 18.40 29.08 14.50
C ARG A 84 18.82 29.03 15.97
N GLY A 85 18.15 28.23 16.79
CA GLY A 85 18.51 28.06 18.21
C GLY A 85 19.89 27.45 18.43
N ARG A 86 20.40 26.67 17.46
CA ARG A 86 21.70 25.98 17.56
C ARG A 86 22.91 26.89 17.28
N LYS A 87 22.71 28.05 16.62
CA LYS A 87 23.78 29.00 16.28
C LYS A 87 24.02 30.04 17.39
N THR A 88 22.98 30.46 18.11
CA THR A 88 23.11 31.46 19.18
C THR A 88 23.84 30.91 20.42
N THR A 89 23.67 29.62 20.74
CA THR A 89 24.37 28.96 21.84
C THR A 89 25.88 28.80 21.57
N LYS A 90 26.27 28.58 20.31
CA LYS A 90 27.70 28.49 19.93
C LYS A 90 28.42 29.84 19.94
N LEU A 91 27.73 30.94 19.63
CA LEU A 91 28.34 32.28 19.72
C LEU A 91 28.56 32.74 21.17
N LYS A 92 27.62 32.47 22.09
CA LYS A 92 27.78 32.82 23.53
C LYS A 92 28.91 32.05 24.24
N LEU A 93 29.22 30.83 23.78
CA LEU A 93 30.28 30.01 24.40
C LEU A 93 31.70 30.46 23.98
N LYS A 94 31.84 31.09 22.80
CA LYS A 94 33.13 31.61 22.31
C LYS A 94 33.50 32.98 22.90
N SER A 95 32.54 33.81 23.29
CA SER A 95 32.81 35.14 23.87
C SER A 95 33.16 35.12 25.36
N ARG A 96 33.07 33.97 26.03
CA ARG A 96 33.39 33.78 27.46
C ARG A 96 34.78 33.18 27.72
N ARG A 97 35.56 32.94 26.66
CA ARG A 97 36.97 32.51 26.75
C ARG A 97 37.88 33.60 26.17
N ARG A 98 38.00 34.72 26.87
CA ARG A 98 39.15 35.63 26.81
C ARG A 98 39.35 36.23 28.18
#